data_AF-A0AAE4MDL5-F1
#
_entry.id   AF-A0AAE4MDL5-F1
#
_cell.length_a   1.000
_cell.length_b   1.000
_cell.length_c   1.000
_cell.angle_alpha   90.00
_cell.angle_beta   90.00
_cell.angle_gamma   90.00
#
_symmetry.space_group_name_H-M   'P 1'
#
loop_
_entity.id
_entity.type
_entity.pdbx_description
1 polymer ?
#
loop_
_entity_poly.entity_id
_entity_poly.type
_entity_poly.pdbx_seq_one_letter_code
_entity_poly.pdbx_strand_id
1 'polypeptide(L)'
;MDSYTIRKINARSFTVTVTSPSKQSWKTLQSRGLKVTDIRSSSDAAGQFYTWTIQAEKPGIYELRMVQQSDDGAYRKVVIPIIAEAA
;
A
#
# COMPACT_ATOMS: atom_id res chain seq x y z
N MET A 1 -10.28 10.56 7.99
CA MET A 1 -8.88 10.16 8.26
C MET A 1 -8.50 9.14 7.21
N ASP A 2 -7.28 9.18 6.69
CA ASP A 2 -6.80 8.14 5.76
C ASP A 2 -6.81 6.79 6.48
N SER A 3 -7.22 5.75 5.78
CA SER A 3 -7.19 4.37 6.30
C SER A 3 -6.56 3.45 5.27
N TYR A 4 -6.10 2.29 5.72
CA TYR A 4 -5.57 1.27 4.83
C TYR A 4 -6.12 -0.11 5.20
N THR A 5 -6.22 -0.96 4.20
CA THR A 5 -6.55 -2.37 4.34
C THR A 5 -5.50 -3.21 3.64
N ILE A 6 -5.26 -4.40 4.17
CA ILE A 6 -4.38 -5.41 3.58
C ILE A 6 -5.25 -6.65 3.37
N ARG A 7 -5.22 -7.20 2.17
CA ARG A 7 -5.88 -8.46 1.85
C ARG A 7 -4.87 -9.43 1.27
N LYS A 8 -4.78 -10.61 1.89
CA LYS A 8 -3.98 -11.73 1.38
C LYS A 8 -4.65 -12.30 0.14
N ILE A 9 -3.91 -12.39 -0.97
CA ILE A 9 -4.31 -13.12 -2.18
C ILE A 9 -3.86 -14.57 -2.05
N ASN A 10 -2.59 -14.78 -1.69
CA ASN A 10 -2.00 -16.09 -1.41
C ASN A 10 -0.85 -15.94 -0.39
N ALA A 11 -0.09 -17.01 -0.14
CA ALA A 11 1.00 -17.02 0.85
C ALA A 11 2.02 -15.87 0.72
N ARG A 12 2.25 -15.36 -0.49
CA ARG A 12 3.27 -14.33 -0.79
C ARG A 12 2.74 -13.12 -1.57
N SER A 13 1.43 -13.04 -1.82
CA SER A 13 0.82 -11.98 -2.63
C SER A 13 -0.30 -11.30 -1.86
N PHE A 14 -0.31 -9.96 -1.89
CA PHE A 14 -1.24 -9.15 -1.11
C PHE A 14 -1.73 -7.96 -1.94
N THR A 15 -2.96 -7.53 -1.69
CA THR A 15 -3.42 -6.21 -2.10
C THR A 15 -3.42 -5.28 -0.89
N VAL A 16 -2.86 -4.09 -1.05
CA VAL A 16 -2.94 -3.01 -0.07
C VAL A 16 -3.77 -1.90 -0.67
N THR A 17 -4.85 -1.49 0.01
CA THR A 17 -5.70 -0.39 -0.44
C THR A 17 -5.66 0.71 0.59
N VAL A 18 -5.29 1.92 0.16
CA VAL A 18 -5.40 3.15 0.94
C VAL A 18 -6.67 3.88 0.52
N THR A 19 -7.54 4.17 1.48
CA THR A 19 -8.73 5.01 1.31
C THR A 19 -8.41 6.40 1.84
N SER A 20 -8.40 7.38 0.95
CA SER A 20 -8.09 8.78 1.25
C SER A 20 -9.32 9.64 0.94
N PRO A 21 -9.89 10.36 1.94
CA PRO A 21 -10.91 11.36 1.67
C PRO A 21 -10.35 12.56 0.89
N SER A 22 -9.02 12.75 0.91
CA SER A 22 -8.34 13.76 0.10
C SER A 22 -8.04 13.22 -1.31
N LYS A 23 -7.87 14.13 -2.28
CA LYS A 23 -7.43 13.77 -3.64
C LYS A 23 -5.89 13.64 -3.77
N GLN A 24 -5.17 13.71 -2.65
CA GLN A 24 -3.72 13.67 -2.66
C GLN A 24 -3.23 12.25 -2.93
N SER A 25 -2.34 12.14 -3.91
CA SER A 25 -1.81 10.87 -4.37
C SER A 25 -0.87 10.24 -3.36
N TRP A 26 -1.03 8.92 -3.20
CA TRP A 26 -0.14 8.08 -2.43
C TRP A 26 0.86 7.37 -3.35
N LYS A 27 2.09 7.17 -2.86
CA LYS A 27 3.16 6.47 -3.57
C LYS A 27 3.81 5.44 -2.67
N THR A 28 4.21 4.31 -3.23
CA THR A 28 5.08 3.35 -2.53
C THR A 28 6.52 3.84 -2.56
N LEU A 29 7.22 3.61 -1.46
CA LEU A 29 8.66 3.77 -1.36
C LEU A 29 9.32 2.40 -1.58
N GLN A 30 10.61 2.42 -1.94
CA GLN A 30 11.38 1.20 -2.08
C GLN A 30 11.32 0.40 -0.77
N SER A 31 10.78 -0.82 -0.87
CA SER A 31 10.54 -1.73 0.24
C SER A 31 11.30 -3.02 -0.03
N ARG A 32 12.33 -3.31 0.77
CA ARG A 32 13.27 -4.43 0.50
C ARG A 32 12.52 -5.77 0.49
N GLY A 33 12.68 -6.54 -0.59
CA GLY A 33 12.09 -7.88 -0.73
C GLY A 33 10.59 -7.90 -1.02
N LEU A 34 9.98 -6.73 -1.24
CA LEU A 34 8.62 -6.59 -1.76
C LEU A 34 8.69 -5.99 -3.17
N LYS A 35 8.00 -6.62 -4.12
CA LYS A 35 7.82 -6.12 -5.47
C LYS A 35 6.38 -5.67 -5.67
N VAL A 36 6.17 -4.43 -6.11
CA VAL A 36 4.86 -4.00 -6.61
C VAL A 36 4.65 -4.60 -8.00
N THR A 37 3.58 -5.36 -8.18
CA THR A 37 3.24 -6.03 -9.44
C THR A 37 2.10 -5.36 -10.19
N ASP A 38 1.25 -4.62 -9.49
CA ASP A 38 0.13 -3.88 -10.09
C ASP A 38 -0.22 -2.66 -9.23
N ILE A 39 -0.70 -1.58 -9.87
CA ILE A 39 -1.14 -0.36 -9.23
C ILE A 39 -2.43 0.10 -9.91
N ARG A 40 -3.48 0.35 -9.12
CA ARG A 40 -4.76 0.85 -9.61
C ARG A 40 -5.29 1.95 -8.69
N SER A 41 -6.05 2.88 -9.26
CA SER A 41 -6.76 3.89 -8.50
C SER A 41 -8.21 3.99 -8.96
N SER A 42 -9.12 4.21 -8.02
CA SER A 42 -10.54 4.45 -8.28
C SER A 42 -11.08 5.49 -7.30
N SER A 43 -12.28 6.01 -7.56
CA SER A 43 -12.92 6.98 -6.68
C SER A 43 -14.42 6.76 -6.57
N ASP A 44 -14.98 7.03 -5.41
CA ASP A 44 -16.43 7.07 -5.17
C ASP A 44 -16.80 8.23 -4.23
N ALA A 45 -18.02 8.21 -3.70
CA ALA A 45 -18.50 9.24 -2.77
C ALA A 45 -17.72 9.31 -1.44
N ALA A 46 -17.03 8.23 -1.04
CA ALA A 46 -16.22 8.17 0.17
C ALA A 46 -14.78 8.67 -0.02
N GLY A 47 -14.29 8.79 -1.27
CA GLY A 47 -12.99 9.39 -1.58
C GLY A 47 -12.23 8.69 -2.70
N GLN A 48 -10.90 8.80 -2.65
CA GLN A 48 -9.97 8.11 -3.54
C GLN A 48 -9.45 6.82 -2.91
N PHE A 49 -9.37 5.77 -3.73
CA PHE A 49 -8.81 4.49 -3.37
C PHE A 49 -7.58 4.24 -4.22
N TYR A 50 -6.47 3.95 -3.56
CA TYR A 50 -5.23 3.58 -4.22
C TYR A 50 -4.90 2.15 -3.81
N THR A 51 -4.79 1.25 -4.79
CA THR A 51 -4.55 -0.17 -4.54
C THR A 51 -3.26 -0.62 -5.19
N TRP A 52 -2.40 -1.27 -4.41
CA TRP A 52 -1.17 -1.92 -4.86
C TRP A 52 -1.28 -3.41 -4.67
N THR A 53 -0.95 -4.17 -5.71
CA THR A 53 -0.65 -5.58 -5.56
C THR A 53 0.85 -5.71 -5.31
N ILE A 54 1.22 -6.40 -4.24
CA ILE A 54 2.60 -6.64 -3.85
C ILE A 54 2.88 -8.14 -3.75
N GLN A 55 4.12 -8.50 -4.09
CA GLN A 55 4.64 -9.86 -3.99
C GLN A 55 5.88 -9.86 -3.09
N ALA A 56 5.88 -10.72 -2.08
CA ALA A 56 7.06 -11.01 -1.29
C ALA A 56 7.95 -12.05 -1.99
N GLU A 57 9.25 -11.81 -2.01
CA GLU A 57 10.22 -12.70 -2.67
C GLU A 57 10.31 -14.08 -1.99
N LYS A 58 10.25 -14.10 -0.65
CA LYS A 58 10.35 -15.31 0.17
C LYS A 58 9.44 -15.20 1.41
N PRO A 59 9.24 -16.27 2.18
CA PRO A 59 8.57 -16.17 3.47
C PRO A 59 9.34 -15.26 4.42
N GLY A 60 8.63 -14.48 5.23
CA GLY A 60 9.23 -13.53 6.16
C GLY A 60 8.33 -12.36 6.53
N ILE A 61 8.88 -11.46 7.35
CA ILE A 61 8.23 -10.21 7.76
C ILE A 61 8.86 -9.07 6.98
N TYR A 62 8.01 -8.23 6.39
CA TYR A 62 8.39 -7.12 5.54
C TYR A 62 7.67 -5.83 5.96
N GLU A 63 8.21 -4.70 5.53
CA GLU A 63 7.57 -3.40 5.67
C GLU A 63 7.26 -2.83 4.29
N LEU A 64 5.99 -2.66 3.97
CA LEU A 64 5.59 -1.79 2.87
C LEU A 64 5.58 -0.35 3.37
N ARG A 65 6.35 0.52 2.72
CA ARG A 65 6.44 1.93 3.08
C ARG A 65 5.75 2.78 2.03
N MET A 66 4.94 3.72 2.49
CA MET A 66 4.12 4.56 1.62
C MET A 66 4.22 6.01 2.06
N VAL A 67 4.15 6.92 1.10
CA VAL A 67 4.19 8.36 1.34
C VAL A 67 3.08 9.07 0.59
N GLN A 68 2.50 10.07 1.23
CA GLN A 68 1.63 11.07 0.65
C GLN A 68 2.28 12.44 0.86
N GLN A 69 2.23 13.29 -0.15
CA GLN A 69 2.60 14.69 -0.02
C GLN A 69 1.33 15.52 -0.06
N SER A 70 1.15 16.38 0.93
CA SER A 70 0.05 17.35 0.96
C SER A 70 0.39 18.61 0.19
N ASP A 71 -0.65 19.37 -0.16
CA ASP A 71 -0.54 20.57 -0.98
C ASP A 71 0.28 21.69 -0.31
N ASP A 72 0.36 21.68 1.03
CA ASP A 72 1.21 22.55 1.85
C ASP A 72 2.67 22.08 1.95
N GLY A 73 3.03 21.01 1.25
CA GLY A 73 4.37 20.44 1.22
C GLY A 73 4.71 19.50 2.38
N ALA A 74 3.78 19.25 3.32
CA ALA A 74 4.01 18.25 4.36
C ALA A 74 3.98 16.82 3.79
N TYR A 75 4.70 15.91 4.45
CA TYR A 75 4.73 14.50 4.09
C TYR A 75 4.08 13.66 5.18
N ARG A 76 3.18 12.75 4.77
CA ARG A 76 2.65 11.69 5.62
C ARG A 76 3.26 10.37 5.19
N LYS A 77 3.74 9.59 6.16
CA LYS A 77 4.32 8.27 5.93
C LYS A 77 3.47 7.21 6.63
N VAL A 78 3.19 6.13 5.91
CA VAL A 78 2.57 4.93 6.47
C VAL A 78 3.53 3.76 6.29
N VAL A 79 3.69 2.96 7.34
CA VAL A 79 4.47 1.72 7.33
C VAL A 79 3.53 0.58 7.64
N ILE A 80 3.42 -0.36 6.73
CA ILE A 80 2.45 -1.46 6.77
C ILE A 80 3.23 -2.77 6.90
N PRO A 81 3.07 -3.54 7.99
CA PRO A 81 3.71 -4.84 8.13
C PRO A 81 3.05 -5.84 7.18
N ILE A 82 3.88 -6.60 6.46
CA ILE A 82 3.45 -7.68 5.57
C ILE A 82 4.08 -8.97 6.05
N ILE A 83 3.25 -9.97 6.35
CA ILE A 83 3.69 -11.28 6.84
C ILE A 83 3.45 -12.27 5.70
N ALA A 84 4.54 -12.68 5.05
CA ALA A 84 4.51 -13.65 3.97
C ALA A 84 4.87 -15.05 4.50
N GLU A 85 4.11 -16.04 4.07
CA GLU A 85 4.22 -17.42 4.54
C GLU A 85 4.85 -18.32 3.48
N ALA A 86 5.21 -19.54 3.88
CA ALA A 86 5.49 -20.60 2.92
C ALA A 86 4.22 -20.92 2.12
N ALA A 87 4.39 -21.27 0.84
CA ALA A 87 3.30 -21.63 -0.05
C ALA A 87 2.76 -23.03 0.24
#